data_AF-A0A7S1JXT1-F1
#
_entry.id   AF-A0A7S1JXT1-F1
#
_cell.length_a   1.000
_cell.length_b   1.000
_cell.length_c   1.000
_cell.angle_alpha   90.00
_cell.angle_beta   90.00
_cell.angle_gamma   90.00
#
_symmetry.space_group_name_H-M   'P 1'
#
loop_
_entity.id
_entity.type
_entity.pdbx_description
1 polymer ?
#
loop_
_entity_poly.entity_id
_entity_poly.type
_entity_poly.pdbx_seq_one_letter_code
_entity_poly.pdbx_strand_id
1 'polypeptide(L)'
;RFTVPTPLLLKNGSHTMRTTGGGHLCRLLTYQQGVPLADFSPHDATLLGRVGRVIGHVTSALCWFVHSGAERAIVWSMERCGEVIGAHLGHMSGSQEGDTEVIKRWLERYTNVIEPKMR
;
A
#
# COMPACT_ATOMS: atom_id res chain seq x y z
N ARG A 1 -15.32 -14.51 -7.06
CA ARG A 1 -14.19 -15.09 -6.31
C ARG A 1 -12.93 -14.74 -7.07
N PHE A 2 -11.99 -13.99 -6.48
CA PHE A 2 -10.69 -13.73 -7.08
C PHE A 2 -9.67 -14.68 -6.46
N THR A 3 -8.71 -15.11 -7.27
CA THR A 3 -7.61 -15.97 -6.82
C THR A 3 -6.50 -15.08 -6.30
N VAL A 4 -5.96 -15.42 -5.14
CA VAL A 4 -4.79 -14.75 -4.58
C VAL A 4 -3.57 -15.67 -4.68
N PRO A 5 -2.37 -15.13 -4.91
CA PRO A 5 -1.15 -15.91 -4.79
C PRO A 5 -1.10 -16.60 -3.42
N THR A 6 -0.91 -17.92 -3.43
CA THR A 6 -0.88 -18.73 -2.22
C THR A 6 0.57 -18.98 -1.82
N PRO A 7 0.93 -18.77 -0.55
CA PRO A 7 2.26 -19.11 -0.06
C PRO A 7 2.62 -20.57 -0.28
N LEU A 8 3.77 -20.82 -0.92
CA LEU A 8 4.33 -22.15 -1.02
C LEU A 8 5.12 -22.48 0.24
N LEU A 9 4.89 -23.68 0.77
CA LEU A 9 5.63 -24.19 1.93
C LEU A 9 7.08 -24.50 1.55
N LEU A 10 7.99 -24.25 2.47
CA LEU A 10 9.33 -24.78 2.40
C LEU A 10 9.30 -26.31 2.56
N LYS A 11 10.38 -26.99 2.15
CA LYS A 11 10.49 -28.47 2.25
C LYS A 11 10.27 -29.01 3.67
N ASN A 12 10.50 -28.19 4.69
CA ASN A 12 10.28 -28.52 6.11
C ASN A 12 8.83 -28.24 6.60
N GLY A 13 7.90 -27.92 5.69
CA GLY A 13 6.49 -27.67 6.01
C GLY A 13 6.19 -26.32 6.64
N SER A 14 7.19 -25.43 6.79
CA SER A 14 6.96 -24.11 7.39
C SER A 14 6.58 -23.05 6.35
N HIS A 15 5.72 -22.10 6.73
CA HIS A 15 5.34 -20.94 5.92
C HIS A 15 6.45 -19.85 5.88
N THR A 16 7.66 -20.19 6.32
CA THR A 16 8.65 -19.19 6.72
C THR A 16 9.27 -18.47 5.53
N MET A 17 9.46 -17.18 5.75
CA MET A 17 10.30 -16.31 4.94
C MET A 17 11.75 -16.79 5.06
N ARG A 18 12.44 -17.02 3.94
CA ARG A 18 13.88 -17.35 3.96
C ARG A 18 14.71 -16.08 3.94
N THR A 19 15.80 -16.04 4.69
CA THR A 19 16.84 -15.04 4.52
C THR A 19 17.70 -15.38 3.29
N THR A 20 17.89 -14.41 2.40
CA THR A 20 18.91 -14.49 1.34
C THR A 20 20.31 -14.48 1.95
N GLY A 21 21.34 -14.76 1.14
CA GLY A 21 22.74 -14.62 1.57
C GLY A 21 23.11 -13.22 2.08
N GLY A 22 22.33 -12.20 1.73
CA GLY A 22 22.49 -10.83 2.23
C GLY A 22 21.52 -10.42 3.35
N GLY A 23 20.81 -11.37 3.97
CA GLY A 23 19.91 -11.08 5.11
C GLY A 23 18.51 -10.56 4.74
N HIS A 24 18.15 -10.51 3.46
CA HIS A 24 16.80 -10.11 3.03
C HIS A 24 15.78 -11.23 3.21
N LEU A 25 14.56 -10.88 3.59
CA LEU A 25 13.46 -11.82 3.77
C LEU A 25 12.75 -12.09 2.43
N CYS A 26 12.60 -13.36 2.05
CA CYS A 26 11.95 -13.78 0.80
C CYS A 26 10.82 -14.79 1.05
N ARG A 27 9.74 -14.71 0.28
CA ARG A 27 8.62 -15.65 0.28
C ARG A 27 8.35 -16.18 -1.12
N LEU A 28 8.03 -17.47 -1.22
CA LEU A 28 7.61 -18.08 -2.47
C LEU A 28 6.08 -18.15 -2.54
N LEU A 29 5.50 -17.79 -3.68
CA LEU A 29 4.06 -17.74 -3.92
C LEU A 29 3.71 -18.53 -5.19
N THR A 30 2.46 -18.99 -5.30
CA THR A 30 1.95 -19.55 -6.56
C THR A 30 1.94 -18.49 -7.67
N TYR A 31 2.36 -18.88 -8.87
CA TYR A 31 2.25 -18.04 -10.05
C TYR A 31 0.78 -17.78 -10.38
N GLN A 32 0.45 -16.52 -10.69
CA GLN A 32 -0.87 -16.14 -11.19
C GLN A 32 -0.74 -15.78 -12.66
N GLN A 33 -1.44 -16.52 -13.51
CA GLN A 33 -1.48 -16.23 -14.93
C GLN A 33 -2.25 -14.93 -15.17
N GLY A 34 -1.65 -14.01 -15.92
CA GLY A 34 -2.26 -12.74 -16.25
C GLY A 34 -1.27 -11.77 -16.87
N VAL A 35 -1.77 -10.57 -17.21
CA VAL A 35 -0.97 -9.46 -17.69
C VAL A 35 -0.76 -8.48 -16.52
N PRO A 36 0.48 -8.07 -16.22
CA PRO A 36 0.71 -7.02 -15.23
C PRO A 36 -0.10 -5.76 -15.57
N LEU A 37 -0.68 -5.12 -14.57
CA LEU A 37 -1.55 -3.95 -14.80
C LEU A 37 -0.82 -2.80 -15.53
N ALA A 38 0.49 -2.66 -15.28
CA ALA A 38 1.34 -1.68 -15.95
C ALA A 38 1.52 -1.95 -17.45
N ASP A 39 1.43 -3.20 -17.87
CA ASP A 39 1.62 -3.63 -19.26
C ASP A 39 0.29 -3.76 -20.01
N PHE A 40 -0.84 -3.66 -19.30
CA PHE A 40 -2.18 -3.72 -19.89
C PHE A 40 -2.64 -2.33 -20.30
N SER A 41 -3.00 -2.16 -21.58
CA SER A 41 -3.55 -0.92 -22.12
C SER A 41 -4.62 -1.25 -23.16
N PRO A 42 -5.75 -0.51 -23.21
CA PRO A 42 -6.09 0.65 -22.37
C PRO A 42 -6.65 0.27 -20.99
N HIS A 43 -6.54 1.17 -20.01
CA HIS A 43 -7.26 1.08 -18.73
C HIS A 43 -8.70 1.54 -18.88
N ASP A 44 -9.49 0.75 -19.61
CA ASP A 44 -10.89 1.07 -19.91
C ASP A 44 -11.80 1.01 -18.67
N ALA A 45 -13.03 1.50 -18.84
CA ALA A 45 -14.02 1.52 -17.77
C ALA A 45 -14.35 0.11 -17.23
N THR A 46 -14.23 -0.93 -18.06
CA THR A 46 -14.49 -2.32 -17.66
C THR A 46 -13.41 -2.82 -16.71
N LEU A 47 -12.14 -2.59 -17.03
CA LEU A 47 -11.01 -2.91 -16.18
C LEU A 47 -11.10 -2.16 -14.84
N LEU A 48 -11.31 -0.84 -14.89
CA LEU A 48 -11.45 -0.02 -13.69
C LEU A 48 -12.62 -0.48 -12.81
N GLY A 49 -13.75 -0.85 -13.41
CA GLY A 49 -14.87 -1.44 -12.70
C GLY A 49 -14.54 -2.79 -12.03
N ARG A 50 -13.68 -3.61 -12.65
CA ARG A 50 -13.18 -4.86 -12.05
C ARG A 50 -12.23 -4.59 -10.89
N VAL A 51 -11.30 -3.65 -11.05
CA VAL A 51 -10.38 -3.21 -9.98
C VAL A 51 -11.16 -2.70 -8.79
N GLY A 52 -12.14 -1.83 -9.00
CA GLY A 52 -13.02 -1.31 -7.95
C GLY A 52 -13.75 -2.41 -7.18
N ARG A 53 -14.25 -3.45 -7.87
CA ARG A 53 -14.88 -4.61 -7.20
C ARG A 53 -13.91 -5.39 -6.33
N VAL A 54 -12.66 -5.58 -6.77
CA VAL A 54 -11.63 -6.26 -5.97
C VAL A 54 -11.30 -5.44 -4.72
N ILE A 55 -11.07 -4.13 -4.89
CA ILE A 55 -10.81 -3.22 -3.76
C ILE A 55 -11.96 -3.28 -2.76
N GLY A 56 -13.21 -3.11 -3.20
CA GLY A 56 -14.37 -3.14 -2.32
C GLY A 56 -14.51 -4.46 -1.55
N HIS A 57 -14.22 -5.59 -2.20
CA HIS A 57 -14.26 -6.89 -1.51
C HIS A 57 -13.14 -7.03 -0.47
N VAL A 58 -11.92 -6.59 -0.80
CA VAL A 58 -10.79 -6.61 0.16
C VAL A 58 -11.09 -5.70 1.35
N THR A 59 -11.58 -4.48 1.11
CA THR A 59 -11.99 -3.54 2.15
C THR A 59 -13.06 -4.16 3.06
N SER A 60 -14.09 -4.78 2.49
CA SER A 60 -15.14 -5.44 3.26
C SER A 60 -14.61 -6.61 4.09
N ALA A 61 -13.74 -7.45 3.52
CA ALA A 61 -13.14 -8.59 4.21
C ALA A 61 -12.21 -8.16 5.36
N LEU A 62 -11.56 -6.99 5.25
CA LEU A 62 -10.66 -6.44 6.27
C LEU A 62 -11.36 -5.55 7.31
N CYS A 63 -12.64 -5.20 7.11
CA CYS A 63 -13.38 -4.27 7.98
C CYS A 63 -13.37 -4.67 9.47
N TRP A 64 -13.32 -5.97 9.75
CA TRP A 64 -13.33 -6.52 11.12
C TRP A 64 -12.04 -7.27 11.47
N PHE A 65 -11.02 -7.13 10.63
CA PHE A 65 -9.74 -7.80 10.87
C PHE A 65 -8.98 -7.05 11.97
N VAL A 66 -8.73 -7.71 13.10
CA VAL A 66 -7.94 -7.18 14.22
C VAL A 66 -6.80 -8.13 14.51
N HIS A 67 -5.57 -7.61 14.57
CA HIS A 67 -4.37 -8.39 14.83
C HIS A 67 -3.32 -7.50 15.49
N SER A 68 -2.60 -7.99 16.51
CA SER A 68 -1.59 -7.21 17.23
C SER A 68 -0.49 -6.67 16.32
N GLY A 69 -0.05 -7.47 15.34
CA GLY A 69 0.88 -7.02 14.30
C GLY A 69 0.33 -6.02 13.27
N ALA A 70 -0.99 -5.72 13.30
CA ALA A 70 -1.60 -4.69 12.48
C ALA A 70 -1.53 -3.30 13.15
N GLU A 71 -1.31 -3.23 14.47
CA GLU A 71 -1.09 -2.00 15.25
C GLU A 71 0.32 -1.40 15.04
N ARG A 72 0.79 -1.42 13.78
CA ARG A 72 2.06 -0.81 13.40
C ARG A 72 1.81 0.58 12.85
N ALA A 73 2.78 1.46 13.06
CA ALA A 73 2.74 2.81 12.54
C ALA A 73 2.94 2.80 11.00
N ILE A 74 1.85 2.67 10.23
CA ILE A 74 1.89 2.63 8.75
C ILE A 74 2.09 4.06 8.22
N VAL A 75 3.03 4.27 7.31
CA VAL A 75 3.31 5.58 6.67
C VAL A 75 2.13 6.12 5.85
N TRP A 76 1.23 5.23 5.45
CA TRP A 76 -0.01 5.51 4.75
C TRP A 76 -1.22 5.66 5.68
N SER A 77 -1.05 5.68 7.01
CA SER A 77 -2.16 6.03 7.90
C SER A 77 -2.50 7.51 7.71
N MET A 78 -3.77 7.79 7.44
CA MET A 78 -4.25 9.17 7.35
C MET A 78 -4.00 9.93 8.65
N GLU A 79 -4.17 9.29 9.81
CA GLU A 79 -3.95 9.92 11.14
C GLU A 79 -2.51 10.44 11.31
N ARG A 80 -1.55 9.84 10.59
CA ARG A 80 -0.13 10.17 10.67
C ARG A 80 0.37 11.00 9.49
N CYS A 81 -0.53 11.42 8.59
CA CYS A 81 -0.17 12.13 7.36
C CYS A 81 0.73 13.35 7.64
N GLY A 82 0.35 14.19 8.60
CA GLY A 82 1.14 15.38 8.95
C GLY A 82 2.54 15.07 9.50
N GLU A 83 2.62 14.10 10.41
CA GLU A 83 3.89 13.61 10.98
C GLU A 83 4.81 13.07 9.89
N VAL A 84 4.29 12.17 9.04
CA VAL A 84 5.07 11.45 8.02
C VAL A 84 5.56 12.42 6.93
N ILE A 85 4.68 13.28 6.41
CA ILE A 85 5.08 14.25 5.38
C ILE A 85 6.09 15.24 5.97
N GLY A 86 5.84 15.78 7.16
CA GLY A 86 6.75 16.68 7.86
C GLY A 86 8.16 16.13 8.00
N ALA A 87 8.28 14.86 8.40
CA ALA A 87 9.57 14.18 8.59
C ALA A 87 10.33 13.90 7.27
N HIS A 88 9.65 13.88 6.12
CA HIS A 88 10.24 13.48 4.85
C HIS A 88 10.33 14.59 3.80
N LEU A 89 9.73 15.76 4.04
CA LEU A 89 9.82 16.93 3.15
C LEU A 89 11.28 17.30 2.79
N GLY A 90 12.21 17.17 3.74
CA GLY A 90 13.63 17.48 3.51
C GLY A 90 14.34 16.54 2.52
N HIS A 91 13.82 15.33 2.29
CA HIS A 91 14.39 14.38 1.34
C HIS A 91 14.09 14.72 -0.13
N MET A 92 13.22 15.70 -0.38
CA MET A 92 12.88 16.15 -1.74
C MET A 92 13.91 17.12 -2.35
N SER A 93 15.12 17.17 -1.78
CA SER A 93 16.22 18.00 -2.30
C SER A 93 16.55 17.57 -3.74
N GLY A 94 16.23 18.42 -4.72
CA GLY A 94 16.37 18.13 -6.16
C GLY A 94 15.04 17.90 -6.92
N SER A 95 13.90 17.98 -6.24
CA SER A 95 12.58 18.06 -6.89
C SER A 95 12.38 19.40 -7.60
N GLN A 96 11.45 19.46 -8.56
CA GLN A 96 11.10 20.75 -9.17
C GLN A 96 10.49 21.66 -8.10
N GLU A 97 10.78 22.96 -8.17
CA GLU A 97 10.31 23.94 -7.17
C GLU A 97 8.78 23.89 -6.96
N GLY A 98 8.01 23.51 -7.99
CA GLY A 98 6.56 23.32 -7.92
C GLY A 98 6.09 22.10 -7.11
N ASP A 99 6.88 21.03 -7.00
CA ASP A 99 6.46 19.78 -6.34
C ASP A 99 6.33 19.98 -4.82
N THR A 100 7.30 20.69 -4.23
CA THR A 100 7.32 20.99 -2.80
C THR A 100 6.14 21.89 -2.42
N GLU A 101 5.81 22.89 -3.24
CA GLU A 101 4.69 23.80 -2.99
C GLU A 101 3.33 23.10 -3.11
N VAL A 102 3.17 22.18 -4.06
CA VAL A 102 1.96 21.36 -4.17
C VAL A 102 1.76 20.53 -2.91
N ILE A 103 2.81 19.89 -2.40
CA ILE A 103 2.74 19.07 -1.19
C ILE A 103 2.42 19.93 0.04
N LYS A 104 3.09 21.08 0.23
CA LYS A 104 2.79 22.00 1.33
C LYS A 104 1.33 22.45 1.32
N ARG A 105 0.78 22.79 0.15
CA ARG A 105 -0.63 23.17 0.00
C ARG A 105 -1.59 22.04 0.41
N TRP A 106 -1.30 20.81 0.00
CA TRP A 106 -2.11 19.66 0.39
C TRP A 106 -1.98 19.32 1.87
N LEU A 107 -0.79 19.46 2.44
CA LEU A 107 -0.54 19.29 3.87
C LEU A 107 -1.30 20.32 4.69
N GLU A 108 -1.26 21.60 4.31
CA GLU A 108 -2.02 22.67 4.95
C GLU A 108 -3.53 22.37 4.92
N ARG A 109 -4.05 21.93 3.76
CA ARG A 109 -5.46 21.51 3.65
C ARG A 109 -5.77 20.30 4.54
N TYR A 110 -4.88 19.31 4.59
CA TYR A 110 -5.06 18.15 5.45
C TYR A 110 -5.16 18.58 6.92
N THR A 111 -4.21 19.37 7.41
CA THR A 111 -4.15 19.84 8.80
C THR A 111 -5.36 20.70 9.17
N ASN A 112 -5.80 21.59 8.28
CA ASN A 112 -6.87 22.54 8.61
C ASN A 112 -8.29 21.98 8.40
N VAL A 113 -8.46 20.97 7.54
CA VAL A 113 -9.81 20.53 7.10
C VAL A 113 -10.08 19.05 7.37
N ILE A 114 -9.08 18.19 7.22
CA ILE A 114 -9.24 16.73 7.25
C ILE A 114 -8.95 16.19 8.64
N GLU A 115 -7.79 16.54 9.20
CA GLU A 115 -7.36 16.06 10.52
C GLU A 115 -8.38 16.34 11.65
N PRO A 116 -9.01 17.54 11.74
CA PRO A 116 -9.98 17.81 12.80
C PRO A 116 -11.26 16.96 12.72
N LYS A 117 -11.55 16.32 11.57
CA LYS A 117 -12.72 15.47 11.36
C LYS A 117 -12.45 13.99 11.60
N MET A 118 -11.19 13.63 11.79
CA MET A 118 -10.76 12.25 12.05
C MET A 118 -10.67 11.94 13.56
N ARG A 119 -10.73 12.97 14.41
CA ARG A 119 -10.70 12.87 15.87
C ARG A 119 -12.10 13.01 16.47
#